data_AF-A0A1A9RYU0-F1
#
_entry.id   AF-A0A1A9RYU0-F1
#
_cell.length_a   1.000
_cell.length_b   1.000
_cell.length_c   1.000
_cell.angle_alpha   90.00
_cell.angle_beta   90.00
_cell.angle_gamma   90.00
#
_symmetry.space_group_name_H-M   'P 1'
#
loop_
_entity.id
_entity.type
_entity.pdbx_description
1 polymer ?
#
loop_
_entity_poly.entity_id
_entity_poly.type
_entity_poly.pdbx_seq_one_letter_code
_entity_poly.pdbx_strand_id
1 'polypeptide(L)'
;MYTKAPLPFTGQKRRFLKLFKQVLNQHLPGNGSGWTILDAFGGSGLLSHTAKQAKSAARVLYNDYDGYSERLRHIPDTNRLRRQLAELLVSVPRNKLVPPAVKAAIVSAIRSFGGYVDLDCLVAWLLFSGNTAADLDELCRKTMYNCISLNDYPEAQGYLNGVEIVSQSYRELLPQHIANPRTLLVLDPPYVCTQQGNYR
;
A
#
# COMPACT_ATOMS: atom_id res chain seq x y z
N MET A 1 5.21 13.04 10.38
CA MET A 1 5.76 11.67 10.29
C MET A 1 4.62 10.69 10.07
N TYR A 2 4.70 9.83 9.06
CA TYR A 2 3.62 8.88 8.77
C TYR A 2 3.64 7.71 9.75
N THR A 3 2.48 7.38 10.34
CA THR A 3 2.29 6.25 11.25
C THR A 3 1.45 5.12 10.63
N LYS A 4 0.96 5.34 9.42
CA LYS A 4 0.22 4.39 8.58
C LYS A 4 0.50 4.69 7.11
N ALA A 5 0.24 3.71 6.25
CA ALA A 5 0.34 3.88 4.81
C ALA A 5 -0.70 4.91 4.29
N PRO A 6 -0.38 5.73 3.27
CA PRO A 6 -1.32 6.72 2.73
C PRO A 6 -2.57 6.10 2.09
N LEU A 7 -2.39 4.99 1.36
CA LEU A 7 -3.44 4.20 0.73
C LEU A 7 -3.60 2.82 1.39
N PRO A 8 -4.76 2.16 1.23
CA PRO A 8 -4.99 0.80 1.71
C PRO A 8 -3.90 -0.17 1.23
N PHE A 9 -3.34 -0.90 2.18
CA PHE A 9 -2.37 -1.97 1.95
C PHE A 9 -2.52 -3.03 3.04
N THR A 10 -2.75 -4.27 2.63
CA THR A 10 -2.89 -5.42 3.53
C THR A 10 -1.53 -5.76 4.13
N GLY A 11 -1.47 -6.01 5.44
CA GLY A 11 -0.22 -6.34 6.11
C GLY A 11 0.67 -5.16 6.47
N GLN A 12 0.23 -3.91 6.27
CA GLN A 12 1.01 -2.73 6.68
C GLN A 12 1.47 -2.81 8.15
N LYS A 13 2.78 -2.69 8.40
CA LYS A 13 3.39 -2.87 9.74
C LYS A 13 3.25 -1.68 10.67
N ARG A 14 2.12 -0.96 10.61
CA ARG A 14 1.84 0.22 11.44
C ARG A 14 1.98 -0.03 12.95
N ARG A 15 1.64 -1.23 13.43
CA ARG A 15 1.77 -1.61 14.84
C ARG A 15 3.21 -1.98 15.25
N PHE A 16 4.09 -2.22 14.28
CA PHE A 16 5.47 -2.64 14.51
C PHE A 16 6.48 -1.48 14.47
N LEU A 17 6.06 -0.28 14.05
CA LEU A 17 6.96 0.85 13.81
C LEU A 17 7.78 1.27 15.03
N LYS A 18 7.22 1.17 16.24
CA LYS A 18 7.96 1.49 17.47
C LYS A 18 9.14 0.54 17.67
N LEU A 19 8.88 -0.77 17.57
CA LEU A 19 9.91 -1.80 17.71
C LEU A 19 10.93 -1.72 16.57
N PHE A 20 10.47 -1.51 15.35
CA PHE A 20 11.34 -1.35 14.19
C PHE A 20 12.33 -0.18 14.38
N LYS A 21 11.86 0.98 14.83
CA LYS A 21 12.75 2.12 15.16
C LYS A 21 13.76 1.79 16.26
N GLN A 22 13.36 1.02 17.28
CA GLN A 22 14.27 0.59 18.34
C GLN A 22 15.39 -0.29 17.78
N VAL A 23 15.04 -1.27 16.94
CA VAL A 23 16.02 -2.15 16.25
C VAL A 23 16.97 -1.32 15.38
N LEU A 24 16.45 -0.38 14.58
CA LEU A 24 17.30 0.52 13.79
C LEU A 24 18.29 1.30 14.66
N ASN A 25 17.86 1.80 15.82
CA ASN A 25 18.72 2.56 16.72
C ASN A 25 19.73 1.70 17.50
N GLN A 26 19.39 0.44 17.77
CA GLN A 26 20.29 -0.51 18.42
C GLN A 26 21.41 -0.98 17.48
N HIS A 27 21.11 -1.15 16.19
CA HIS A 27 22.06 -1.75 15.25
C HIS A 27 22.79 -0.75 14.34
N LEU A 28 22.22 0.43 14.06
CA LEU A 28 22.85 1.44 13.20
C LEU A 28 23.30 2.65 14.02
N PRO A 29 24.60 3.01 14.00
CA PRO A 29 25.11 4.16 14.74
C PRO A 29 24.60 5.48 14.15
N GLY A 30 24.37 6.46 15.03
CA GLY A 30 23.97 7.82 14.65
C GLY A 30 22.78 7.85 13.68
N ASN A 31 22.94 8.58 12.58
CA ASN A 31 21.96 8.71 11.50
C ASN A 31 22.12 7.66 10.38
N GLY A 32 22.93 6.61 10.60
CA GLY A 32 23.13 5.51 9.64
C GLY A 32 24.07 5.81 8.48
N SER A 33 24.96 6.81 8.61
CA SER A 33 25.95 7.12 7.56
C SER A 33 26.77 5.88 7.18
N GLY A 34 26.90 5.64 5.87
CA GLY A 34 27.63 4.50 5.31
C GLY A 34 26.90 3.15 5.42
N TRP A 35 25.65 3.13 5.89
CA TRP A 35 24.80 1.94 5.92
C TRP A 35 23.76 1.94 4.79
N THR A 36 23.43 0.74 4.34
CA THR A 36 22.30 0.46 3.47
C THR A 36 21.21 -0.24 4.28
N ILE A 37 19.97 0.20 4.17
CA ILE A 37 18.80 -0.50 4.69
C ILE A 37 18.00 -0.98 3.48
N LEU A 38 17.91 -2.29 3.31
CA LEU A 38 17.19 -2.91 2.20
C LEU A 38 15.86 -3.47 2.69
N ASP A 39 14.77 -2.86 2.25
CA ASP A 39 13.40 -3.35 2.42
C ASP A 39 13.02 -4.20 1.22
N ALA A 40 13.28 -5.51 1.32
CA ALA A 40 13.17 -6.44 0.18
C ALA A 40 11.73 -6.75 -0.21
N PHE A 41 10.79 -6.53 0.71
CA PHE A 41 9.34 -6.74 0.53
C PHE A 41 8.63 -5.45 0.92
N GLY A 42 8.94 -4.38 0.19
CA GLY A 42 8.63 -3.03 0.64
C GLY A 42 7.16 -2.75 0.84
N GLY A 43 6.28 -3.43 0.10
CA GLY A 43 4.83 -3.28 0.20
C GLY A 43 4.41 -1.80 0.14
N SER A 44 3.71 -1.33 1.17
CA SER A 44 3.32 0.09 1.31
C SER A 44 4.46 1.11 1.50
N GLY A 45 5.71 0.68 1.57
CA GLY A 45 6.87 1.54 1.85
C GLY A 45 6.92 2.12 3.27
N LEU A 46 6.03 1.68 4.18
CA LEU A 46 5.92 2.27 5.52
C LEU A 46 7.16 2.01 6.40
N LEU A 47 7.77 0.84 6.26
CA LEU A 47 9.04 0.51 6.91
C LEU A 47 10.18 1.32 6.29
N SER A 48 10.29 1.34 4.97
CA SER A 48 11.24 2.20 4.24
C SER A 48 11.14 3.69 4.63
N HIS A 49 9.94 4.27 4.68
CA HIS A 49 9.71 5.64 5.17
C HIS A 49 10.25 5.80 6.59
N THR A 50 9.88 4.87 7.48
CA THR A 50 10.28 4.90 8.88
C THR A 50 11.80 4.80 9.03
N ALA A 51 12.44 3.94 8.24
CA ALA A 51 13.88 3.77 8.21
C ALA A 51 14.59 5.05 7.77
N LYS A 52 14.12 5.68 6.68
CA LYS A 52 14.72 6.91 6.17
C LYS A 52 14.59 8.08 7.14
N GLN A 53 13.46 8.17 7.84
CA GLN A 53 13.27 9.21 8.88
C GLN A 53 14.12 8.95 10.13
N ALA A 54 14.31 7.69 10.52
CA ALA A 54 15.14 7.34 11.69
C ALA A 54 16.64 7.42 11.41
N LYS A 55 17.05 7.12 10.17
CA LYS A 55 18.45 7.05 9.72
C LYS A 55 18.61 7.86 8.44
N SER A 56 18.57 9.18 8.57
CA SER A 56 18.52 10.12 7.44
C SER A 56 19.74 10.04 6.50
N ALA A 57 20.92 9.66 7.01
CA ALA A 57 22.13 9.49 6.21
C ALA A 57 22.31 8.06 5.67
N ALA A 58 21.46 7.11 6.07
CA ALA A 58 21.47 5.78 5.47
C ALA A 58 20.91 5.83 4.04
N ARG A 59 21.46 4.97 3.19
CA ARG A 59 20.86 4.61 1.92
C ARG A 59 19.70 3.66 2.19
N VAL A 60 18.48 4.01 1.78
CA VAL A 60 17.30 3.17 2.02
C VAL A 60 16.78 2.69 0.67
N LEU A 61 16.88 1.39 0.42
CA LEU A 61 16.37 0.73 -0.77
C LEU A 61 14.99 0.16 -0.46
N TYR A 62 13.98 0.70 -1.13
CA TYR A 62 12.59 0.28 -1.06
C TYR A 62 12.26 -0.56 -2.30
N ASN A 63 12.08 -1.88 -2.14
CA ASN A 63 11.66 -2.74 -3.23
C ASN A 63 10.15 -2.71 -3.39
N ASP A 64 9.67 -1.97 -4.37
CA ASP A 64 8.26 -1.79 -4.72
C ASP A 64 7.87 -2.72 -5.87
N TYR A 65 7.76 -4.01 -5.56
CA TYR A 65 7.40 -5.03 -6.56
C TYR A 65 5.94 -4.91 -7.03
N ASP A 66 5.02 -4.52 -6.13
CA ASP A 66 3.57 -4.47 -6.39
C ASP A 66 3.07 -3.10 -6.88
N GLY A 67 3.99 -2.15 -7.15
CA GLY A 67 3.65 -0.84 -7.74
C GLY A 67 2.91 0.13 -6.81
N TYR A 68 3.16 0.07 -5.50
CA TYR A 68 2.52 0.98 -4.55
C TYR A 68 2.92 2.45 -4.77
N SER A 69 4.15 2.72 -5.21
CA SER A 69 4.61 4.07 -5.56
C SER A 69 3.82 4.68 -6.72
N GLU A 70 3.36 3.86 -7.68
CA GLU A 70 2.45 4.29 -8.74
C GLU A 70 1.09 4.68 -8.16
N ARG A 71 0.51 3.83 -7.31
CA ARG A 71 -0.77 4.12 -6.64
C ARG A 71 -0.74 5.47 -5.92
N LEU A 72 0.37 5.80 -5.24
CA LEU A 72 0.52 7.08 -4.54
C LEU A 72 0.49 8.30 -5.48
N ARG A 73 1.04 8.20 -6.70
CA ARG A 73 0.99 9.29 -7.70
C ARG A 73 -0.44 9.56 -8.17
N HIS A 74 -1.30 8.55 -8.10
CA HIS A 74 -2.68 8.61 -8.57
C HIS A 74 -3.72 8.85 -7.45
N ILE A 75 -3.30 9.27 -6.26
CA ILE A 75 -4.21 9.70 -5.19
C ILE A 75 -5.29 10.71 -5.67
N PRO A 76 -4.98 11.71 -6.53
CA PRO A 76 -6.00 12.62 -7.05
C PRO A 76 -7.13 11.91 -7.82
N ASP A 77 -6.78 10.94 -8.68
CA ASP A 77 -7.75 10.13 -9.42
C ASP A 77 -8.54 9.22 -8.48
N THR A 78 -7.85 8.56 -7.54
CA THR A 78 -8.47 7.74 -6.49
C THR A 78 -9.52 8.54 -5.71
N ASN A 79 -9.21 9.77 -5.29
CA ASN A 79 -10.14 10.63 -4.59
C ASN A 79 -11.31 11.11 -5.47
N ARG A 80 -11.06 11.38 -6.77
CA ARG A 80 -12.12 11.73 -7.73
C ARG A 80 -13.11 10.58 -7.88
N LEU A 81 -12.64 9.35 -8.07
CA LEU A 81 -13.49 8.17 -8.14
C LEU A 81 -14.22 7.92 -6.82
N ARG A 82 -13.54 8.05 -5.67
CA ARG A 82 -14.17 7.92 -4.35
C ARG A 82 -15.38 8.84 -4.20
N ARG A 83 -15.25 10.11 -4.59
CA ARG A 83 -16.33 11.10 -4.51
C ARG A 83 -17.53 10.71 -5.39
N GLN A 84 -17.29 10.32 -6.64
CA GLN A 84 -18.36 9.83 -7.53
C GLN A 84 -19.09 8.62 -6.94
N LEU A 85 -18.34 7.64 -6.40
CA LEU A 85 -18.95 6.46 -5.79
C LEU A 85 -19.68 6.79 -4.48
N ALA A 86 -19.20 7.75 -3.70
CA ALA A 86 -19.85 8.19 -2.47
C ALA A 86 -21.22 8.82 -2.73
N GLU A 87 -21.36 9.58 -3.82
CA GLU A 87 -22.64 10.15 -4.26
C GLU A 87 -23.65 9.04 -4.60
N LEU A 88 -23.22 8.01 -5.34
CA LEU A 88 -24.06 6.85 -5.67
C LEU A 88 -24.49 6.04 -4.42
N LEU A 89 -23.67 6.06 -3.37
CA LEU A 89 -23.87 5.32 -2.13
C LEU A 89 -24.60 6.12 -1.04
N VAL A 90 -25.02 7.36 -1.31
CA VAL A 90 -25.58 8.27 -0.29
C VAL A 90 -26.80 7.69 0.44
N SER A 91 -27.62 6.90 -0.26
CA SER A 91 -28.84 6.27 0.28
C SER A 91 -28.60 4.88 0.88
N VAL A 92 -27.39 4.32 0.74
CA VAL A 92 -27.02 3.00 1.27
C VAL A 92 -26.33 3.20 2.62
N PRO A 93 -26.86 2.71 3.74
CA PRO A 93 -26.19 2.86 5.03
C PRO A 93 -24.81 2.18 5.07
N ARG A 94 -23.90 2.69 5.90
CA ARG A 94 -22.56 2.11 6.04
C ARG A 94 -22.60 0.64 6.43
N ASN A 95 -21.68 -0.14 5.87
CA ASN A 95 -21.52 -1.59 6.05
C ASN A 95 -22.77 -2.41 5.68
N LYS A 96 -23.68 -1.86 4.87
CA LYS A 96 -24.85 -2.58 4.36
C LYS A 96 -24.65 -2.97 2.90
N LEU A 97 -25.42 -3.98 2.50
CA LEU A 97 -25.44 -4.50 1.15
C LEU A 97 -25.86 -3.41 0.14
N VAL A 98 -25.13 -3.31 -0.95
CA VAL A 98 -25.46 -2.39 -2.05
C VAL A 98 -26.58 -3.00 -2.90
N PRO A 99 -27.71 -2.31 -3.11
CA PRO A 99 -28.79 -2.81 -3.97
C PRO A 99 -28.35 -3.01 -5.43
N PRO A 100 -28.96 -3.94 -6.18
CA PRO A 100 -28.55 -4.25 -7.55
C PRO A 100 -28.50 -3.05 -8.51
N ALA A 101 -29.47 -2.13 -8.42
CA ALA A 101 -29.51 -0.92 -9.24
C ALA A 101 -28.32 0.02 -8.94
N VAL A 102 -27.98 0.21 -7.66
CA VAL A 102 -26.84 1.03 -7.23
C VAL A 102 -25.53 0.35 -7.65
N LYS A 103 -25.44 -0.98 -7.52
CA LYS A 103 -24.28 -1.75 -7.98
C LYS A 103 -24.06 -1.56 -9.49
N ALA A 104 -25.11 -1.61 -10.31
CA ALA A 104 -24.98 -1.39 -11.75
C ALA A 104 -24.43 0.02 -12.07
N ALA A 105 -24.89 1.05 -11.36
CA ALA A 105 -24.37 2.41 -11.49
C ALA A 105 -22.89 2.51 -11.07
N ILE A 106 -22.49 1.87 -9.97
CA ILE A 106 -21.09 1.82 -9.51
C ILE A 106 -20.21 1.15 -10.57
N VAL A 107 -20.62 0.01 -11.11
CA VAL A 107 -19.86 -0.70 -12.15
C VAL A 107 -19.71 0.17 -13.40
N SER A 108 -20.76 0.87 -13.81
CA SER A 108 -20.70 1.82 -14.92
C SER A 108 -19.73 2.98 -14.63
N ALA A 109 -19.77 3.55 -13.43
CA ALA A 109 -18.87 4.64 -13.02
C ALA A 109 -17.40 4.19 -13.02
N ILE A 110 -17.09 3.00 -12.49
CA ILE A 110 -15.74 2.44 -12.50
C ILE A 110 -15.24 2.21 -13.93
N ARG A 111 -16.06 1.59 -14.79
CA ARG A 111 -15.66 1.24 -16.18
C ARG A 111 -15.52 2.45 -17.10
N SER A 112 -16.26 3.52 -16.86
CA SER A 112 -16.21 4.76 -17.64
C SER A 112 -15.24 5.80 -17.06
N PHE A 113 -14.56 5.48 -15.96
CA PHE A 113 -13.69 6.43 -15.28
C PHE A 113 -12.46 6.75 -16.15
N GLY A 114 -12.34 8.01 -16.59
CA GLY A 114 -11.24 8.49 -17.43
C GLY A 114 -9.94 8.77 -16.68
N GLY A 115 -9.56 7.95 -15.70
CA GLY A 115 -8.31 8.09 -14.94
C GLY A 115 -7.87 6.80 -14.27
N TYR A 116 -6.91 6.90 -13.37
CA TYR A 116 -6.38 5.71 -12.67
C TYR A 116 -7.42 5.08 -11.74
N VAL A 117 -7.56 3.75 -11.86
CA VAL A 117 -8.49 2.95 -11.05
C VAL A 117 -7.68 2.07 -10.09
N ASP A 118 -7.61 2.48 -8.82
CA ASP A 118 -6.96 1.70 -7.77
C ASP A 118 -7.87 0.55 -7.29
N LEU A 119 -7.57 -0.68 -7.75
CA LEU A 119 -8.31 -1.88 -7.37
C LEU A 119 -8.32 -2.14 -5.85
N ASP A 120 -7.20 -1.91 -5.16
CA ASP A 120 -7.10 -2.14 -3.72
C ASP A 120 -7.99 -1.16 -2.93
N CYS A 121 -8.07 0.09 -3.40
CA CYS A 121 -9.02 1.06 -2.85
C CYS A 121 -10.46 0.63 -3.10
N LEU A 122 -10.79 0.21 -4.32
CA LEU A 122 -12.14 -0.25 -4.65
C LEU A 122 -12.54 -1.48 -3.82
N VAL A 123 -11.66 -2.46 -3.66
CA VAL A 123 -11.87 -3.62 -2.78
C VAL A 123 -12.14 -3.17 -1.35
N ALA A 124 -11.34 -2.24 -0.82
CA ALA A 124 -11.51 -1.71 0.54
C ALA A 124 -12.83 -0.93 0.73
N TRP A 125 -13.36 -0.32 -0.34
CA TRP A 125 -14.58 0.48 -0.29
C TRP A 125 -15.85 -0.32 -0.57
N LEU A 126 -15.76 -1.37 -1.39
CA LEU A 126 -16.92 -2.05 -1.96
C LEU A 126 -17.07 -3.49 -1.48
N LEU A 127 -16.07 -4.10 -0.84
CA LEU A 127 -16.16 -5.45 -0.29
C LEU A 127 -16.04 -5.43 1.24
N PHE A 128 -16.61 -6.44 1.91
CA PHE A 128 -16.37 -6.63 3.33
C PHE A 128 -14.89 -6.91 3.61
N SER A 129 -14.40 -6.45 4.76
CA SER A 129 -13.01 -6.64 5.19
C SER A 129 -12.56 -8.10 5.07
N GLY A 130 -11.36 -8.31 4.52
CA GLY A 130 -10.77 -9.64 4.31
C GLY A 130 -11.10 -10.26 2.95
N ASN A 131 -11.99 -9.65 2.15
CA ASN A 131 -12.15 -10.04 0.75
C ASN A 131 -11.06 -9.45 -0.14
N THR A 132 -10.81 -10.12 -1.25
CA THR A 132 -9.89 -9.71 -2.31
C THR A 132 -10.58 -9.79 -3.67
N ALA A 133 -9.99 -9.17 -4.68
CA ALA A 133 -10.32 -9.38 -6.09
C ALA A 133 -9.02 -9.30 -6.89
N ALA A 134 -8.81 -10.24 -7.81
CA ALA A 134 -7.65 -10.31 -8.67
C ALA A 134 -7.68 -9.25 -9.78
N ASP A 135 -8.88 -8.80 -10.19
CA ASP A 135 -9.08 -7.78 -11.20
C ASP A 135 -10.43 -7.06 -11.04
N LEU A 136 -10.68 -6.07 -11.91
CA LEU A 136 -11.91 -5.27 -11.89
C LEU A 136 -13.15 -6.11 -12.26
N ASP A 137 -13.02 -7.14 -13.09
CA ASP A 137 -14.16 -7.97 -13.50
C ASP A 137 -14.59 -8.92 -12.38
N GLU A 138 -13.64 -9.47 -11.63
CA GLU A 138 -13.92 -10.21 -10.39
C GLU A 138 -14.60 -9.29 -9.37
N LEU A 139 -14.06 -8.08 -9.13
CA LEU A 139 -14.67 -7.09 -8.23
C LEU A 139 -16.12 -6.80 -8.64
N CYS A 140 -16.37 -6.55 -9.93
CA CYS A 140 -17.71 -6.20 -10.44
C CYS A 140 -18.70 -7.36 -10.32
N ARG A 141 -18.23 -8.62 -10.36
CA ARG A 141 -19.08 -9.80 -10.15
C ARG A 141 -19.45 -10.01 -8.68
N LYS A 142 -18.57 -9.66 -7.73
CA LYS A 142 -18.79 -9.88 -6.29
C LYS A 142 -19.94 -9.06 -5.71
N THR A 143 -20.45 -9.54 -4.58
CA THR A 143 -21.42 -8.83 -3.74
C THR A 143 -20.76 -7.59 -3.14
N MET A 144 -21.39 -6.42 -3.30
CA MET A 144 -20.84 -5.14 -2.83
C MET A 144 -21.52 -4.66 -1.55
N TYR A 145 -20.75 -3.98 -0.71
CA TYR A 145 -21.17 -3.37 0.55
C TYR A 145 -20.70 -1.91 0.60
N ASN A 146 -21.43 -1.03 1.28
CA ASN A 146 -20.99 0.34 1.48
C ASN A 146 -19.91 0.41 2.57
N CYS A 147 -18.66 0.16 2.20
CA CYS A 147 -17.49 0.29 3.08
C CYS A 147 -16.64 1.53 2.74
N ILE A 148 -17.13 2.43 1.88
CA ILE A 148 -16.37 3.55 1.34
C ILE A 148 -15.79 4.45 2.43
N SER A 149 -14.56 4.94 2.19
CA SER A 149 -13.95 5.96 3.06
C SER A 149 -14.77 7.24 3.04
N LEU A 150 -15.02 7.83 4.21
CA LEU A 150 -15.74 9.10 4.33
C LEU A 150 -14.93 10.27 3.79
N ASN A 151 -13.63 10.23 4.01
CA ASN A 151 -12.72 11.31 3.67
C ASN A 151 -11.83 10.92 2.50
N ASP A 152 -11.43 11.93 1.74
CA ASP A 152 -10.36 11.83 0.75
C ASP A 152 -9.06 11.37 1.43
N TYR A 153 -8.26 10.61 0.70
CA TYR A 153 -6.89 10.32 1.11
C TYR A 153 -6.07 11.60 1.00
N PRO A 154 -5.28 11.96 2.02
CA PRO A 154 -4.36 13.08 1.91
C PRO A 154 -3.33 12.78 0.81
N GLU A 155 -2.84 13.83 0.15
CA GLU A 155 -1.70 13.69 -0.77
C GLU A 155 -0.51 13.09 -0.02
N ALA A 156 0.17 12.14 -0.66
CA ALA A 156 1.32 11.45 -0.09
C ALA A 156 2.65 12.20 -0.31
N GLN A 157 2.59 13.54 -0.40
CA GLN A 157 3.78 14.34 -0.65
C GLN A 157 4.82 14.09 0.44
N GLY A 158 6.06 13.86 0.03
CA GLY A 158 7.17 13.59 0.93
C GLY A 158 7.22 12.18 1.52
N TYR A 159 6.23 11.32 1.27
CA TYR A 159 6.17 9.99 1.88
C TYR A 159 7.37 9.12 1.48
N LEU A 160 7.76 9.11 0.20
CA LEU A 160 8.90 8.37 -0.32
C LEU A 160 10.15 9.26 -0.53
N ASN A 161 10.23 10.42 0.11
CA ASN A 161 11.40 11.30 -0.07
C ASN A 161 12.68 10.66 0.49
N GLY A 162 13.70 10.58 -0.35
CA GLY A 162 15.02 10.06 0.01
C GLY A 162 15.09 8.55 0.15
N VAL A 163 14.02 7.80 -0.17
CA VAL A 163 14.14 6.37 -0.41
C VAL A 163 14.46 6.13 -1.88
N GLU A 164 15.33 5.18 -2.15
CA GLU A 164 15.63 4.70 -3.49
C GLU A 164 14.66 3.58 -3.84
N ILE A 165 13.86 3.78 -4.88
CA ILE A 165 12.85 2.80 -5.31
C ILE A 165 13.51 1.84 -6.30
N VAL A 166 13.38 0.55 -6.02
CA VAL A 166 13.73 -0.53 -6.95
C VAL A 166 12.50 -1.41 -7.15
N SER A 167 12.43 -2.12 -8.27
CA SER A 167 11.37 -3.08 -8.55
C SER A 167 12.01 -4.33 -9.13
N GLN A 168 12.44 -5.23 -8.24
CA GLN A 168 13.15 -6.46 -8.60
C GLN A 168 12.59 -7.63 -7.81
N SER A 169 12.70 -8.84 -8.39
CA SER A 169 12.44 -10.06 -7.63
C SER A 169 13.38 -10.12 -6.43
N TYR A 170 12.85 -10.48 -5.26
CA TYR A 170 13.67 -10.63 -4.05
C TYR A 170 14.81 -11.64 -4.23
N ARG A 171 14.63 -12.61 -5.15
CA ARG A 171 15.64 -13.63 -5.50
C ARG A 171 16.86 -13.03 -6.20
N GLU A 172 16.68 -11.91 -6.90
CA GLU A 172 17.75 -11.20 -7.59
C GLU A 172 18.31 -10.08 -6.70
N LEU A 173 17.45 -9.42 -5.93
CA LEU A 173 17.83 -8.27 -5.11
C LEU A 173 18.62 -8.67 -3.85
N LEU A 174 18.22 -9.73 -3.15
CA LEU A 174 18.89 -10.13 -1.91
C LEU A 174 20.37 -10.54 -2.11
N PRO A 175 20.73 -11.36 -3.13
CA PRO A 175 22.13 -11.74 -3.36
C PRO A 175 23.07 -10.55 -3.59
N GLN A 176 22.58 -9.44 -4.12
CA GLN A 176 23.37 -8.21 -4.35
C GLN A 176 23.83 -7.56 -3.03
N HIS A 177 23.17 -7.88 -1.91
CA HIS A 177 23.35 -7.16 -0.65
C HIS A 177 23.70 -8.05 0.56
N ILE A 178 23.45 -9.36 0.49
CA ILE A 178 23.58 -10.29 1.63
C ILE A 178 25.00 -10.40 2.20
N ALA A 179 26.01 -10.25 1.34
CA ALA A 179 27.42 -10.33 1.74
C ALA A 179 27.99 -9.00 2.28
N ASN A 180 27.22 -7.90 2.22
CA ASN A 180 27.69 -6.60 2.68
C ASN A 180 27.41 -6.41 4.19
N PRO A 181 28.46 -6.32 5.04
CA PRO A 181 28.29 -6.19 6.50
C PRO A 181 27.67 -4.86 6.93
N ARG A 182 27.58 -3.87 6.03
CA ARG A 182 26.90 -2.58 6.26
C ARG A 182 25.51 -2.53 5.65
N THR A 183 24.92 -3.68 5.35
CA THR A 183 23.51 -3.76 4.95
C THR A 183 22.66 -4.34 6.08
N LEU A 184 21.61 -3.60 6.47
CA LEU A 184 20.52 -4.14 7.27
C LEU A 184 19.40 -4.61 6.33
N LEU A 185 19.09 -5.90 6.38
CA LEU A 185 18.02 -6.52 5.60
C LEU A 185 16.70 -6.46 6.39
N VAL A 186 15.66 -5.87 5.81
CA VAL A 186 14.29 -5.89 6.32
C VAL A 186 13.50 -6.88 5.47
N LEU A 187 13.10 -7.99 6.10
CA LEU A 187 12.40 -9.09 5.43
C LEU A 187 10.99 -9.21 5.99
N ASP A 188 10.01 -8.83 5.17
CA ASP A 188 8.59 -8.96 5.49
C ASP A 188 7.82 -9.66 4.35
N PRO A 189 8.14 -10.94 4.06
CA PRO A 189 7.52 -11.67 2.97
C PRO A 189 6.02 -11.92 3.24
N PRO A 190 5.23 -12.20 2.19
CA PRO A 190 3.87 -12.68 2.36
C PRO A 190 3.84 -13.95 3.22
N TYR A 191 2.91 -14.01 4.18
CA TYR A 191 2.80 -15.15 5.09
C TYR A 191 2.24 -16.38 4.35
N VAL A 192 2.85 -17.55 4.59
CA VAL A 192 2.61 -18.82 3.86
C VAL A 192 1.14 -19.29 3.86
N CYS A 193 0.28 -18.77 4.75
CA CYS A 193 -1.15 -19.13 4.85
C CYS A 193 -2.13 -18.01 4.48
N THR A 194 -1.68 -16.85 3.99
CA THR A 194 -2.59 -15.87 3.37
C THR A 194 -2.75 -16.26 1.91
N GLN A 195 -3.99 -16.51 1.45
CA GLN A 195 -4.32 -16.96 0.09
C GLN A 195 -3.33 -16.42 -0.95
N GLN A 196 -2.54 -17.31 -1.56
CA GLN A 196 -1.40 -17.02 -2.45
C GLN A 196 -1.78 -16.35 -3.79
N GLY A 197 -2.98 -15.78 -3.93
CA GLY A 197 -3.51 -15.27 -5.19
C GLY A 197 -3.14 -13.83 -5.57
N ASN A 198 -2.37 -13.10 -4.74
CA ASN A 198 -2.22 -11.65 -4.88
C ASN A 198 -0.80 -11.16 -5.20
N TYR A 199 0.14 -12.05 -5.53
CA TYR A 199 1.38 -11.61 -6.18
C TYR A 199 1.09 -11.48 -7.68
N ARG A 200 1.20 -10.27 -8.21
CA ARG A 200 1.16 -10.02 -9.66
C ARG A 200 2.58 -10.04 -10.23
#